data_AF-A0A3M3WFV6-F1
#
_entry.id   AF-A0A3M3WFV6-F1
#
_cell.length_a   1.000
_cell.length_b   1.000
_cell.length_c   1.000
_cell.angle_alpha   90.00
_cell.angle_beta   90.00
_cell.angle_gamma   90.00
#
_symmetry.space_group_name_H-M   'P 1'
#
loop_
_entity.id
_entity.type
_entity.pdbx_description
1 polymer ?
#
loop_
_entity_poly.entity_id
_entity_poly.type
_entity_poly.pdbx_seq_one_letter_code
_entity_poly.pdbx_strand_id
1 'polypeptide(L)' 'YEQLYPHGIGAAFALASGPMSLEQACRDASRLLHDRARDLARLWQMAAGR' A
#
# COMPACT_ATOMS: atom_id res chain seq x y z
N TYR A 1 -10.13 1.52 6.67
CA TYR A 1 -10.14 0.94 5.32
C TYR A 1 -11.43 0.18 5.04
N GLU A 2 -11.88 -0.71 5.92
CA GLU A 2 -13.13 -1.49 5.77
C GLU A 2 -14.38 -0.67 5.39
N GLN A 3 -14.53 0.54 5.94
CA GLN A 3 -15.67 1.42 5.61
C GLN A 3 -15.66 1.89 4.15
N LEU A 4 -14.55 1.74 3.43
CA LEU A 4 -14.42 2.14 2.02
C LEU A 4 -14.87 1.04 1.06
N TYR A 5 -14.95 -0.21 1.51
CA TYR A 5 -15.33 -1.33 0.66
C TYR A 5 -16.78 -1.23 0.17
N PRO A 6 -17.75 -0.80 1.01
CA PRO A 6 -19.10 -0.46 0.54
C PRO A 6 -19.14 0.65 -0.51
N HIS A 7 -18.08 1.46 -0.64
CA HIS A 7 -17.99 2.56 -1.60
C HIS A 7 -17.26 2.20 -2.91
N GLY A 8 -17.08 0.91 -3.19
CA GLY A 8 -16.47 0.42 -4.44
C GLY A 8 -14.95 0.38 -4.44
N ILE A 9 -14.29 0.64 -3.30
CA ILE A 9 -12.86 0.44 -3.14
C ILE A 9 -12.62 -1.02 -2.79
N GLY A 10 -12.03 -1.81 -3.70
CA GLY A 10 -11.81 -3.24 -3.47
C GLY A 10 -10.67 -3.58 -2.50
N ALA A 11 -9.70 -2.67 -2.33
CA ALA A 11 -8.60 -2.83 -1.39
C ALA A 11 -7.95 -1.48 -1.09
N ALA A 12 -7.40 -1.33 0.12
CA ALA A 12 -6.63 -0.15 0.50
C ALA A 12 -5.48 -0.55 1.45
N PHE A 13 -4.32 0.08 1.26
CA PHE A 13 -3.09 -0.31 1.94
C PHE A 13 -2.42 0.90 2.59
N ALA A 14 -1.87 0.70 3.79
CA ALA A 14 -1.03 1.70 4.42
C ALA A 14 0.35 1.75 3.74
N LEU A 15 0.86 2.97 3.52
CA LEU A 15 2.22 3.18 3.00
C LEU A 15 3.27 3.14 4.12
N ALA A 16 2.90 3.57 5.33
CA ALA A 16 3.77 3.54 6.49
C ALA A 16 3.81 2.13 7.10
N SER A 17 5.01 1.57 7.26
CA SER A 17 5.22 0.24 7.89
C SER A 17 5.11 0.24 9.42
N GLY A 18 4.77 1.37 10.04
CA GLY A 18 4.67 1.58 11.47
C GLY A 18 4.50 3.06 11.82
N PRO A 19 4.40 3.42 13.10
CA PRO A 19 4.32 4.81 13.53
C PRO A 19 5.52 5.63 13.02
N MET A 20 5.26 6.77 12.39
CA MET A 20 6.26 7.72 11.93
C MET A 20 5.70 9.15 11.96
N SER A 21 6.56 10.16 11.95
CA SER A 21 6.11 11.55 11.84
C SER A 21 5.59 11.85 10.43
N LEU A 22 4.71 12.85 10.31
CA LEU A 22 4.22 13.31 9.01
C LEU A 22 5.37 13.80 8.12
N GLU A 23 6.33 14.53 8.69
CA GLU A 23 7.51 15.01 7.96
C GLU A 23 8.34 13.84 7.38
N GLN A 24 8.56 12.80 8.18
CA GLN A 24 9.24 11.58 7.73
C GLN A 24 8.45 10.91 6.60
N ALA A 25 7.13 10.79 6.73
CA ALA A 25 6.26 10.22 5.71
C ALA A 25 6.30 11.02 4.40
N CYS A 26 6.26 12.35 4.46
CA CYS A 26 6.36 13.21 3.29
C CYS A 26 7.72 13.10 2.60
N ARG A 27 8.82 13.12 3.38
CA ARG A 27 10.18 12.96 2.87
C ARG A 27 10.37 11.59 2.20
N ASP A 28 9.83 10.54 2.80
CA ASP A 28 10.01 9.16 2.32
C ASP A 28 8.92 8.71 1.33
N ALA A 29 7.97 9.58 0.98
CA ALA A 29 6.75 9.22 0.25
C ALA A 29 7.03 8.42 -1.04
N SER A 30 7.99 8.87 -1.85
CA SER A 30 8.36 8.18 -3.09
C SER A 30 8.86 6.75 -2.85
N ARG A 31 9.67 6.56 -1.81
CA ARG A 31 10.22 5.25 -1.44
C ARG A 31 9.11 4.33 -0.94
N LEU A 32 8.27 4.82 -0.03
CA LEU A 32 7.17 4.06 0.56
C LEU A 32 6.14 3.62 -0.49
N LEU A 33 5.82 4.50 -1.45
CA LEU A 33 4.96 4.18 -2.60
C LEU A 33 5.57 3.07 -3.45
N HIS A 34 6.84 3.20 -3.83
CA HIS A 34 7.54 2.22 -4.65
C HIS A 34 7.60 0.84 -3.97
N ASP A 35 7.91 0.81 -2.68
CA ASP A 35 7.99 -0.43 -1.90
C ASP A 35 6.61 -1.11 -1.81
N ARG A 36 5.52 -0.37 -1.55
CA ARG A 36 4.17 -0.95 -1.59
C ARG A 36 3.78 -1.44 -2.98
N ALA A 37 4.06 -0.67 -4.03
CA ALA A 37 3.72 -1.07 -5.40
C ALA A 37 4.46 -2.36 -5.81
N ARG A 38 5.74 -2.48 -5.46
CA ARG A 38 6.53 -3.69 -5.69
C ARG A 38 5.91 -4.91 -5.00
N ASP A 39 5.53 -4.77 -3.74
CA ASP A 39 4.96 -5.88 -2.97
C ASP A 39 3.59 -6.30 -3.50
N LEU A 40 2.75 -5.34 -3.90
CA LEU A 40 1.47 -5.62 -4.56
C LEU A 40 1.67 -6.33 -5.90
N ALA A 41 2.64 -5.90 -6.70
CA ALA A 41 2.94 -6.55 -7.98
C ALA A 41 3.38 -8.01 -7.79
N ARG A 42 4.18 -8.30 -6.77
CA ARG A 42 4.58 -9.67 -6.42
C ARG A 42 3.38 -10.50 -5.97
N LEU A 43 2.51 -9.95 -5.13
CA LEU A 43 1.29 -10.61 -4.68
C LEU A 43 0.40 -11.01 -5.88
N TRP A 44 0.21 -10.10 -6.85
CA TRP A 44 -0.57 -10.39 -8.05
C TRP A 44 0.09 -11.44 -8.94
N GLN A 45 1.42 -11.39 -9.10
CA GLN A 45 2.13 -12.42 -9.87
C GLN A 45 1.95 -13.81 -9.25
N MET A 46 2.03 -13.92 -7.92
CA MET A 46 1.78 -15.18 -7.21
C MET A 46 0.32 -15.65 -7.34
N ALA A 47 -0.64 -14.73 -7.34
CA ALA A 47 -2.05 -15.04 -7.51
C ALA A 47 -2.40 -15.46 -8.94
N ALA A 48 -1.79 -14.83 -9.95
CA ALA A 48 -2.04 -15.08 -11.37
C ALA A 48 -1.35 -16.35 -11.91
N GLY A 49 -0.29 -16.83 -11.23
CA GLY A 49 0.38 -18.09 -11.57
C GLY A 49 -0.30 -19.35 -11.01
N ARG A 50 -1.52 -19.23 -10.50
CA ARG A 50 -2.40 -20.32 -10.06
C ARG A 50 -3.54 -20.51 -11.05
#